data_AF-A0A7Y1U8F9-F1
#
_entry.id   AF-A0A7Y1U8F9-F1
#
_cell.length_a   1.000
_cell.length_b   1.000
_cell.length_c   1.000
_cell.angle_alpha   90.00
_cell.angle_beta   90.00
_cell.angle_gamma   90.00
#
_symmetry.space_group_name_H-M   'P 1'
#
loop_
_entity.id
_entity.type
_entity.pdbx_description
1 polymer ?
#
loop_
_entity_poly.entity_id
_entity_poly.type
_entity_poly.pdbx_seq_one_letter_code
_entity_poly.pdbx_strand_id
1 'polypeptide(L)'
;MKHLVYFARIIVGGLFVISGLIKANDPLGFSYKLGEYFEESALGLPFLEPYALGLAMLACLAEVVLGFAVIFGGRMKLATWSLLVLTVFFGWLTLYTATCDPQGTYTVMVDGQQVERGVTCVTDCGCFGDAMKGSLGRSLTPWESFYKDLVLFILLIPIFMRAVLGKGITLNSTKDDRIMLLGSLVVVILLSWVFSWFFPVIFTLLIFGLYFLLKQSAQRPDWPIAGMVAIVTVAFMWYSYAYLPTRDYRPYAVGENILEQMKSAEELGIPAPEYVYDYTMVNEDTGEEMVITSKEYMDEKWWERKEWAIDKERTGSAR
;
A
#
# COMPACT_ATOMS: atom_id res chain seq x y z
N MET A 1 6.42 -22.21 17.66
CA MET A 1 5.41 -22.13 16.58
C MET A 1 4.11 -21.40 16.95
N LYS A 2 3.41 -21.72 18.05
CA LYS A 2 2.11 -21.05 18.38
C LYS A 2 2.24 -19.53 18.54
N HIS A 3 3.23 -19.08 19.32
CA HIS A 3 3.48 -17.64 19.55
C HIS A 3 3.86 -16.90 18.25
N LEU A 4 4.68 -17.51 17.39
CA LEU A 4 5.02 -16.96 16.09
C LEU A 4 3.79 -16.73 15.22
N VAL A 5 2.87 -17.70 15.16
CA VAL A 5 1.62 -17.55 14.40
C VAL A 5 0.72 -16.46 15.02
N TYR A 6 0.70 -16.32 16.34
CA TYR A 6 -0.10 -15.27 16.98
C TYR A 6 0.46 -13.89 16.67
N PHE A 7 1.78 -13.73 16.79
CA PHE A 7 2.49 -12.52 16.43
C PHE A 7 2.25 -12.16 14.95
N ALA A 8 2.46 -13.11 14.03
CA ALA A 8 2.24 -12.90 12.61
C ALA A 8 0.79 -12.49 12.30
N ARG A 9 -0.21 -13.14 12.93
CA ARG A 9 -1.63 -12.78 12.76
C ARG A 9 -1.94 -11.37 13.25
N ILE A 10 -1.35 -10.96 14.36
CA ILE A 10 -1.54 -9.61 14.92
C ILE A 10 -0.96 -8.55 13.98
N ILE A 11 0.27 -8.74 13.52
CA ILE A 11 0.95 -7.79 12.64
C ILE A 11 0.29 -7.74 11.26
N VAL A 12 0.14 -8.89 10.59
CA VAL A 12 -0.49 -8.97 9.26
C VAL A 12 -1.93 -8.48 9.33
N GLY A 13 -2.72 -8.99 10.29
CA GLY A 13 -4.11 -8.59 10.44
C GLY A 13 -4.28 -7.10 10.72
N GLY A 14 -3.48 -6.53 11.64
CA GLY A 14 -3.52 -5.11 11.96
C GLY A 14 -3.13 -4.21 10.79
N LEU A 15 -2.07 -4.58 10.06
CA LEU A 15 -1.62 -3.84 8.87
C LEU A 15 -2.66 -3.84 7.75
N PHE A 16 -3.29 -4.99 7.46
CA PHE A 16 -4.35 -5.09 6.46
C PHE A 16 -5.61 -4.32 6.87
N VAL A 17 -5.99 -4.32 8.16
CA VAL A 17 -7.10 -3.49 8.66
C VAL A 17 -6.81 -2.01 8.45
N ILE A 18 -5.61 -1.53 8.82
CA ILE A 18 -5.26 -0.12 8.68
C ILE A 18 -5.14 0.29 7.21
N SER A 19 -4.39 -0.47 6.41
CA SER A 19 -4.24 -0.24 4.97
C SER A 19 -5.60 -0.17 4.27
N GLY A 20 -6.47 -1.16 4.56
CA GLY A 20 -7.79 -1.23 3.96
C GLY A 20 -8.69 -0.07 4.39
N LEU A 21 -8.64 0.36 5.65
CA LEU A 21 -9.43 1.49 6.14
C LEU A 21 -8.95 2.84 5.59
N ILE A 22 -7.64 3.04 5.42
CA ILE A 22 -7.11 4.25 4.78
C ILE A 22 -7.58 4.33 3.33
N LYS A 23 -7.52 3.23 2.58
CA LYS A 23 -8.03 3.19 1.21
C LYS A 23 -9.57 3.29 1.15
N ALA A 24 -10.28 2.72 2.11
CA ALA A 24 -11.74 2.82 2.21
C ALA A 24 -12.23 4.23 2.59
N ASN A 25 -11.37 5.05 3.17
CA ASN A 25 -11.64 6.46 3.48
C ASN A 25 -11.60 7.35 2.23
N ASP A 26 -10.86 6.97 1.17
CA ASP A 26 -10.96 7.59 -0.15
C ASP A 26 -10.84 6.54 -1.27
N PRO A 27 -11.91 5.78 -1.52
CA PRO A 27 -11.90 4.74 -2.55
C PRO A 27 -11.82 5.33 -3.96
N LEU A 28 -12.22 6.60 -4.14
CA LEU A 28 -12.14 7.30 -5.42
C LEU A 28 -10.68 7.67 -5.74
N GLY A 29 -9.95 8.25 -4.79
CA GLY A 29 -8.53 8.52 -4.94
C GLY A 29 -7.72 7.25 -5.22
N PHE A 30 -8.03 6.14 -4.55
CA PHE A 30 -7.42 4.84 -4.86
C PHE A 30 -7.77 4.34 -6.27
N SER A 31 -8.98 4.60 -6.76
CA SER A 31 -9.39 4.20 -8.11
C SER A 31 -8.63 4.91 -9.22
N TYR A 32 -8.26 6.18 -9.04
CA TYR A 32 -7.46 6.90 -10.03
C TYR A 32 -6.09 6.26 -10.21
N LYS A 33 -5.47 5.80 -9.12
CA LYS A 33 -4.19 5.10 -9.19
C LYS A 33 -4.29 3.74 -9.87
N LEU A 34 -5.36 2.99 -9.62
CA LEU A 34 -5.61 1.78 -10.40
C LEU A 34 -5.82 2.10 -11.89
N GLY A 35 -6.48 3.23 -12.19
CA GLY A 35 -6.60 3.75 -13.56
C GLY A 35 -5.24 4.00 -14.20
N GLU A 36 -4.34 4.72 -13.53
CA GLU A 36 -2.96 4.97 -14.00
C GLU A 36 -2.20 3.67 -14.31
N TYR A 37 -2.38 2.61 -13.50
CA TYR A 37 -1.79 1.30 -13.81
C TYR A 37 -2.39 0.65 -15.06
N PHE A 38 -3.68 0.87 -15.34
CA PHE A 38 -4.38 0.25 -16.47
C PHE A 38 -4.15 0.98 -17.79
N GLU A 39 -3.62 2.20 -17.77
CA GLU A 39 -3.31 2.98 -18.97
C GLU A 39 -2.44 2.19 -19.96
N GLU A 40 -2.59 2.54 -21.24
CA GLU A 40 -1.80 1.94 -22.33
C GLU A 40 -0.30 2.10 -22.13
N SER A 41 0.11 3.23 -21.56
CA SER A 41 1.50 3.58 -21.24
C SER A 41 2.04 2.92 -19.98
N ALA A 42 1.22 2.15 -19.25
CA ALA A 42 1.61 1.42 -18.06
C ALA A 42 1.49 -0.10 -18.29
N LEU A 43 0.44 -0.76 -17.78
CA LEU A 43 0.26 -2.21 -17.97
C LEU A 43 -0.38 -2.58 -19.31
N GLY A 44 -0.88 -1.61 -20.09
CA GLY A 44 -1.52 -1.91 -21.37
C GLY A 44 -2.89 -2.58 -21.23
N LEU A 45 -3.65 -2.26 -20.17
CA LEU A 45 -4.93 -2.91 -19.84
C LEU A 45 -6.11 -1.92 -19.80
N PRO A 46 -6.32 -1.06 -20.83
CA PRO A 46 -7.29 0.03 -20.77
C PRO A 46 -8.74 -0.45 -20.60
N PHE A 47 -9.03 -1.71 -20.96
CA PHE A 47 -10.35 -2.31 -20.74
C PHE A 47 -10.74 -2.42 -19.25
N LEU A 48 -9.77 -2.33 -18.33
CA LEU A 48 -10.01 -2.35 -16.89
C LEU A 48 -10.28 -0.96 -16.29
N GLU A 49 -9.94 0.13 -17.01
CA GLU A 49 -10.15 1.51 -16.54
C GLU A 49 -11.59 1.80 -16.11
N PRO A 50 -12.64 1.39 -16.85
CA PRO A 50 -14.03 1.65 -16.44
C PRO A 50 -14.42 0.92 -15.13
N TYR A 51 -13.67 -0.12 -14.78
CA TYR A 51 -13.90 -0.94 -13.58
C TYR A 51 -13.00 -0.53 -12.41
N ALA A 52 -12.11 0.46 -12.57
CA ALA A 52 -11.12 0.84 -11.57
C ALA A 52 -11.75 1.17 -10.20
N LEU A 53 -12.88 1.88 -10.18
CA LEU A 53 -13.60 2.19 -8.93
C LEU A 53 -14.13 0.93 -8.24
N GLY A 54 -14.72 0.01 -9.01
CA GLY A 54 -15.24 -1.25 -8.47
C GLY A 54 -14.11 -2.14 -7.92
N LEU A 55 -12.99 -2.22 -8.64
CA LEU A 55 -11.80 -2.95 -8.21
C LEU A 55 -11.16 -2.33 -6.97
N ALA A 56 -11.07 -0.99 -6.90
CA ALA A 56 -10.60 -0.26 -5.73
C ALA A 56 -11.45 -0.59 -4.49
N MET A 57 -12.77 -0.42 -4.58
CA MET A 57 -13.68 -0.73 -3.47
C MET A 57 -13.61 -2.20 -3.05
N LEU A 58 -13.51 -3.13 -4.01
CA LEU A 58 -13.40 -4.56 -3.73
C LEU A 58 -12.07 -4.88 -3.02
N ALA A 59 -10.96 -4.30 -3.47
CA ALA A 59 -9.66 -4.48 -2.83
C ALA A 59 -9.66 -3.91 -1.40
N CYS A 60 -10.20 -2.71 -1.17
CA CYS A 60 -10.37 -2.14 0.17
C CYS A 60 -11.19 -3.05 1.09
N LEU A 61 -12.34 -3.52 0.59
CA LEU A 61 -13.22 -4.43 1.33
C LEU A 61 -12.51 -5.74 1.66
N ALA A 62 -11.81 -6.31 0.68
CA ALA A 62 -11.05 -7.55 0.85
C ALA A 62 -9.95 -7.39 1.92
N GLU A 63 -9.17 -6.29 1.89
CA GLU A 63 -8.12 -6.04 2.89
C GLU A 63 -8.69 -6.00 4.31
N VAL A 64 -9.76 -5.23 4.54
CA VAL A 64 -10.36 -5.10 5.88
C VAL A 64 -10.97 -6.43 6.35
N VAL A 65 -11.78 -7.08 5.50
CA VAL A 65 -12.45 -8.34 5.86
C VAL A 65 -11.44 -9.45 6.11
N LEU A 66 -10.42 -9.59 5.26
CA LEU A 66 -9.39 -10.60 5.42
C LEU A 66 -8.46 -10.30 6.61
N GLY A 67 -8.15 -9.04 6.87
CA GLY A 67 -7.41 -8.60 8.04
C GLY A 67 -8.10 -9.06 9.34
N PHE A 68 -9.39 -8.77 9.49
CA PHE A 68 -10.17 -9.25 10.63
C PHE A 68 -10.35 -10.77 10.65
N ALA A 69 -10.54 -11.42 9.49
CA ALA A 69 -10.63 -12.88 9.42
C ALA A 69 -9.38 -13.55 9.99
N VAL A 70 -8.19 -13.02 9.68
CA VAL A 70 -6.91 -13.50 10.25
C VAL A 70 -6.80 -13.24 11.75
N ILE A 71 -7.20 -12.07 12.22
CA ILE A 71 -7.22 -11.73 13.65
C ILE A 71 -8.14 -12.69 14.43
N PHE A 72 -9.35 -12.94 13.92
CA PHE A 72 -10.34 -13.79 14.59
C PHE A 72 -10.13 -15.29 14.41
N GLY A 73 -9.36 -15.69 13.38
CA GLY A 73 -9.19 -17.09 13.03
C GLY A 73 -10.38 -17.64 12.22
N GLY A 74 -11.15 -16.75 11.59
CA GLY A 74 -12.32 -17.10 10.79
C GLY A 74 -11.91 -17.65 9.43
N ARG A 75 -12.35 -18.86 9.09
CA ARG A 75 -12.13 -19.51 7.77
C ARG A 75 -10.69 -19.35 7.23
N MET A 76 -9.71 -19.63 8.09
CA MET A 76 -8.29 -19.32 7.83
C MET A 76 -7.71 -19.92 6.55
N LYS A 77 -8.21 -21.06 6.06
CA LYS A 77 -7.77 -21.61 4.77
C LYS A 77 -8.11 -20.69 3.60
N LEU A 78 -9.35 -20.19 3.57
CA LEU A 78 -9.79 -19.24 2.54
C LEU A 78 -9.10 -17.89 2.76
N ALA A 79 -9.10 -17.39 4.00
CA ALA A 79 -8.52 -16.09 4.30
C ALA A 79 -7.02 -16.00 3.95
N THR A 80 -6.23 -17.04 4.27
CA THR A 80 -4.79 -17.05 3.97
C THR A 80 -4.50 -17.22 2.48
N TRP A 81 -5.28 -18.02 1.74
CA TRP A 81 -5.15 -18.08 0.29
C TRP A 81 -5.50 -16.75 -0.38
N SER A 82 -6.61 -16.13 0.02
CA SER A 82 -7.01 -14.82 -0.50
C SER A 82 -5.99 -13.73 -0.18
N LEU A 83 -5.45 -13.70 1.05
CA LEU A 83 -4.40 -12.75 1.42
C LEU A 83 -3.10 -13.00 0.66
N LEU A 84 -2.73 -14.26 0.43
CA LEU A 84 -1.52 -14.58 -0.34
C LEU A 84 -1.67 -14.08 -1.77
N VAL A 85 -2.79 -14.35 -2.43
CA VAL A 85 -3.08 -13.85 -3.79
C VAL A 85 -3.03 -12.31 -3.81
N LEU A 86 -3.69 -11.67 -2.84
CA LEU A 86 -3.73 -10.22 -2.76
C LEU A 86 -2.34 -9.60 -2.52
N THR A 87 -1.53 -10.21 -1.65
CA THR A 87 -0.17 -9.74 -1.34
C THR A 87 0.77 -9.96 -2.50
N VAL A 88 0.67 -11.09 -3.20
CA VAL A 88 1.46 -11.34 -4.42
C VAL A 88 1.07 -10.38 -5.53
N PHE A 89 -0.23 -10.10 -5.69
CA PHE A 89 -0.72 -9.12 -6.66
C PHE A 89 -0.19 -7.71 -6.37
N PHE A 90 -0.34 -7.21 -5.13
CA PHE A 90 0.20 -5.90 -4.77
C PHE A 90 1.73 -5.86 -4.81
N GLY A 91 2.40 -6.95 -4.41
CA GLY A 91 3.85 -7.08 -4.53
C GLY A 91 4.33 -7.03 -5.98
N TRP A 92 3.55 -7.57 -6.92
CA TRP A 92 3.83 -7.43 -8.35
C TRP A 92 3.61 -6.00 -8.85
N LEU A 93 2.53 -5.33 -8.44
CA LEU A 93 2.30 -3.91 -8.79
C LEU A 93 3.40 -3.00 -8.24
N THR A 94 3.81 -3.20 -6.99
CA THR A 94 4.88 -2.40 -6.37
C THR A 94 6.24 -2.70 -6.98
N LEU A 95 6.50 -3.95 -7.38
CA LEU A 95 7.69 -4.28 -8.16
C LEU A 95 7.68 -3.59 -9.53
N TYR A 96 6.56 -3.64 -10.26
CA TYR A 96 6.41 -2.95 -11.55
C TYR A 96 6.72 -1.45 -11.42
N THR A 97 6.13 -0.79 -10.42
CA THR A 97 6.42 0.61 -10.08
C THR A 97 7.90 0.84 -9.72
N ALA A 98 8.54 -0.08 -9.00
CA ALA A 98 9.95 0.03 -8.61
C ALA A 98 10.94 -0.14 -9.76
N THR A 99 10.54 -0.87 -10.81
CA THR A 99 11.34 -1.10 -12.01
C THR A 99 10.94 -0.21 -13.19
N CYS A 100 9.96 0.69 -13.00
CA CYS A 100 9.50 1.55 -14.07
C CYS A 100 10.57 2.57 -14.44
N ASP A 101 10.94 2.62 -15.72
CA ASP A 101 11.87 3.60 -16.26
C ASP A 101 11.09 4.84 -16.73
N PRO A 102 11.26 6.02 -16.08
CA PRO A 102 10.58 7.25 -16.47
C PRO A 102 10.97 7.77 -17.85
N GLN A 103 12.09 7.31 -18.41
CA GLN A 103 12.55 7.68 -19.76
C GLN A 103 12.16 6.64 -20.81
N GLY A 104 11.49 5.56 -20.40
CA GLY A 104 11.02 4.52 -21.31
C GLY A 104 10.03 5.09 -22.33
N THR A 105 10.15 4.66 -23.57
CA THR A 105 9.17 4.93 -24.63
C THR A 105 8.57 3.64 -25.14
N TYR A 106 7.33 3.71 -25.61
CA TYR A 106 6.63 2.61 -26.25
C TYR A 106 6.00 3.10 -27.56
N THR A 107 5.91 2.20 -28.54
CA THR A 107 5.33 2.51 -29.85
C THR A 107 3.87 2.06 -29.89
N VAL A 108 2.98 2.99 -30.22
CA VAL A 108 1.54 2.75 -30.36
C VAL A 108 1.11 3.13 -31.78
N MET A 109 0.21 2.32 -32.35
CA MET A 109 -0.39 2.58 -33.65
C MET A 109 -1.60 3.50 -33.47
N VAL A 110 -1.47 4.77 -33.83
CA VAL A 110 -2.58 5.73 -33.85
C VAL A 110 -2.86 6.09 -35.30
N ASP A 111 -4.09 5.84 -35.76
CA ASP A 111 -4.52 6.10 -37.15
C ASP A 111 -3.61 5.48 -38.23
N GLY A 112 -3.04 4.30 -37.93
CA GLY A 112 -2.15 3.59 -38.86
C GLY A 112 -0.71 4.09 -38.90
N GLN A 113 -0.34 5.07 -38.06
CA GLN A 113 1.03 5.57 -37.90
C GLN A 113 1.61 5.10 -36.56
N GLN A 114 2.88 4.66 -36.57
CA GLN A 114 3.62 4.38 -35.35
C GLN A 114 4.00 5.69 -34.69
N VAL A 115 3.41 5.95 -33.52
CA VAL A 115 3.72 7.11 -32.68
C VAL A 115 4.43 6.60 -31.43
N GLU A 116 5.60 7.15 -31.16
CA GLU A 116 6.35 6.88 -29.95
C GLU A 116 5.81 7.75 -28.82
N ARG A 117 5.48 7.14 -27.68
CA ARG A 117 4.96 7.81 -26.48
C ARG A 117 5.78 7.43 -25.26
N GLY A 118 5.86 8.33 -24.29
CA GLY A 118 6.54 8.05 -23.00
C GLY A 118 5.71 7.13 -22.11
N VAL A 119 6.38 6.30 -21.32
CA VAL A 119 5.79 5.42 -20.31
C VAL A 119 5.29 6.25 -19.12
N THR A 120 4.10 5.94 -18.60
CA THR A 120 3.58 6.56 -17.37
C THR A 120 4.00 5.71 -16.17
N CYS A 121 4.95 6.21 -15.37
CA CYS A 121 5.32 5.55 -14.12
C CYS A 121 4.40 5.96 -12.97
N VAL A 122 3.69 4.99 -12.38
CA VAL A 122 2.87 5.20 -11.18
C VAL A 122 3.77 5.36 -9.97
N THR A 123 3.71 6.51 -9.29
CA THR A 123 4.68 6.89 -8.24
C THR A 123 4.22 6.62 -6.81
N ASP A 124 2.91 6.47 -6.56
CA ASP A 124 2.38 6.18 -5.23
C ASP A 124 1.04 5.42 -5.27
N CYS A 125 0.58 4.99 -4.09
CA CYS A 125 -0.65 4.24 -3.90
C CYS A 125 -1.88 5.12 -3.56
N GLY A 126 -1.88 6.39 -3.99
CA GLY A 126 -3.04 7.28 -3.91
C GLY A 126 -3.30 7.71 -2.47
N CYS A 127 -4.52 7.53 -1.97
CA CYS A 127 -4.88 7.95 -0.60
C CYS A 127 -3.95 7.38 0.50
N PHE A 128 -3.40 6.18 0.34
CA PHE A 128 -2.40 5.68 1.28
C PHE A 128 -1.06 6.42 1.14
N GLY A 129 -0.65 6.73 -0.09
CA GLY A 129 0.53 7.55 -0.38
C GLY A 129 0.39 8.97 0.16
N ASP A 130 -0.78 9.58 0.02
CA ASP A 130 -1.09 10.91 0.52
C ASP A 130 -1.20 10.93 2.06
N ALA A 131 -1.78 9.88 2.65
CA ALA A 131 -1.76 9.70 4.10
C ALA A 131 -0.32 9.60 4.65
N MET A 132 0.57 8.93 3.92
CA MET A 132 1.99 8.86 4.28
C MET A 132 2.68 10.22 4.12
N LYS A 133 2.42 10.98 3.04
CA LYS A 133 2.92 12.35 2.87
C LYS A 133 2.49 13.26 4.01
N GLY A 134 1.21 13.21 4.39
CA GLY A 134 0.67 14.02 5.50
C GLY A 134 1.21 13.65 6.88
N SER A 135 1.89 12.50 7.02
CA SER A 135 2.35 11.95 8.30
C SER A 135 3.86 11.98 8.46
N LEU A 136 4.58 11.58 7.42
CA LEU A 136 6.04 11.46 7.39
C LEU A 136 6.70 12.52 6.49
N GLY A 137 5.92 13.41 5.87
CA GLY A 137 6.41 14.44 4.95
C GLY A 137 6.75 13.93 3.55
N ARG A 138 6.65 12.61 3.29
CA ARG A 138 6.92 11.98 1.99
C ARG A 138 6.10 10.70 1.80
N SER A 139 5.93 10.26 0.55
CA SER A 139 5.45 8.91 0.24
C SER A 139 6.57 7.87 0.46
N LEU A 140 6.19 6.60 0.60
CA LEU A 140 7.16 5.51 0.53
C LEU A 140 7.73 5.44 -0.88
N THR A 141 9.04 5.23 -0.99
CA THR A 141 9.65 4.96 -2.29
C THR A 141 9.09 3.65 -2.87
N PRO A 142 9.11 3.48 -4.20
CA PRO A 142 8.71 2.23 -4.84
C PRO A 142 9.36 0.98 -4.23
N TRP A 143 10.67 1.04 -3.96
CA TRP A 143 11.42 -0.05 -3.33
C TRP A 143 11.03 -0.27 -1.87
N GLU A 144 10.82 0.78 -1.07
CA GLU A 144 10.31 0.64 0.31
C GLU A 144 8.92 -0.05 0.32
N SER A 145 8.06 0.32 -0.64
CA SER A 145 6.73 -0.29 -0.80
C SER A 145 6.83 -1.78 -1.16
N PHE A 146 7.71 -2.14 -2.09
CA PHE A 146 7.97 -3.54 -2.46
C PHE A 146 8.52 -4.35 -1.28
N TYR A 147 9.52 -3.84 -0.55
CA TYR A 147 10.07 -4.54 0.61
C TYR A 147 9.04 -4.74 1.73
N LYS A 148 8.17 -3.76 1.95
CA LYS A 148 7.04 -3.89 2.88
C LYS A 148 6.12 -5.06 2.47
N ASP A 149 5.77 -5.16 1.19
CA ASP A 149 4.93 -6.27 0.69
C ASP A 149 5.67 -7.64 0.77
N LEU A 150 6.98 -7.67 0.53
CA LEU A 150 7.81 -8.86 0.69
C LEU A 150 7.89 -9.32 2.16
N VAL A 151 8.04 -8.38 3.11
CA VAL A 151 8.01 -8.70 4.55
C VAL A 151 6.64 -9.24 4.96
N LEU A 152 5.55 -8.65 4.47
CA LEU A 152 4.19 -9.16 4.69
C LEU A 152 4.02 -10.58 4.13
N PHE A 153 4.55 -10.84 2.93
CA PHE A 153 4.56 -12.17 2.34
C PHE A 153 5.30 -13.19 3.22
N ILE A 154 6.48 -12.84 3.74
CA ILE A 154 7.24 -13.71 4.67
C ILE A 154 6.46 -13.96 5.96
N LEU A 155 5.81 -12.95 6.53
CA LEU A 155 4.99 -13.09 7.74
C LEU A 155 3.72 -13.93 7.50
N LEU A 156 3.21 -13.97 6.26
CA LEU A 156 2.09 -14.83 5.88
C LEU A 156 2.46 -16.32 5.83
N ILE A 157 3.69 -16.68 5.48
CA ILE A 157 4.16 -18.09 5.37
C ILE A 157 3.84 -18.93 6.62
N PRO A 158 4.20 -18.53 7.86
CA PRO A 158 3.87 -19.33 9.05
C PRO A 158 2.36 -19.44 9.32
N ILE A 159 1.57 -18.44 8.93
CA ILE A 159 0.11 -18.48 9.05
C ILE A 159 -0.46 -19.48 8.04
N PHE A 160 -0.01 -19.38 6.78
CA PHE A 160 -0.42 -20.25 5.68
C PHE A 160 -0.06 -21.72 5.96
N MET A 161 1.18 -22.00 6.33
CA MET A 161 1.62 -23.37 6.67
C MET A 161 0.74 -23.97 7.76
N ARG A 162 0.41 -23.21 8.81
CA ARG A 162 -0.44 -23.73 9.89
C ARG A 162 -1.91 -23.87 9.49
N ALA A 163 -2.44 -22.94 8.69
CA ALA A 163 -3.83 -22.92 8.26
C ALA A 163 -4.14 -24.02 7.21
N VAL A 164 -3.23 -24.21 6.24
CA VAL A 164 -3.43 -25.05 5.06
C VAL A 164 -2.78 -26.43 5.22
N LEU A 165 -1.49 -26.49 5.55
CA LEU A 165 -0.71 -27.74 5.62
C LEU A 165 -0.76 -28.41 6.99
N GLY A 166 -1.00 -27.64 8.04
CA GLY A 166 -1.05 -28.11 9.43
C GLY A 166 -2.44 -28.57 9.87
N LYS A 167 -2.65 -28.55 11.19
CA LYS A 167 -3.93 -28.92 11.85
C LYS A 167 -5.08 -27.92 11.61
N GLY A 168 -4.84 -26.87 10.82
CA GLY A 168 -5.76 -25.76 10.65
C GLY A 168 -5.72 -24.76 11.81
N ILE A 169 -6.32 -23.60 11.58
CA ILE A 169 -6.58 -22.58 12.58
C ILE A 169 -8.10 -22.38 12.60
N THR A 170 -8.71 -22.67 13.74
CA THR A 170 -10.14 -22.44 13.98
C THR A 170 -10.36 -21.05 14.56
N LEU A 171 -11.62 -20.63 14.66
CA LEU A 171 -12.02 -19.49 15.48
C LEU A 171 -11.34 -19.55 16.85
N ASN A 172 -10.81 -18.41 17.26
CA ASN A 172 -10.12 -18.23 18.52
C ASN A 172 -10.99 -18.63 19.73
N SER A 173 -10.38 -19.00 20.85
CA SER A 173 -11.10 -19.05 22.13
C SER A 173 -11.27 -17.66 22.74
N THR A 174 -12.14 -17.50 23.73
CA THR A 174 -12.32 -16.20 24.44
C THR A 174 -11.01 -15.67 25.05
N LYS A 175 -10.09 -16.56 25.46
CA LYS A 175 -8.77 -16.16 25.96
C LYS A 175 -7.87 -15.67 24.82
N ASP A 176 -7.88 -16.38 23.68
CA ASP A 176 -7.11 -15.99 22.51
C ASP A 176 -7.61 -14.66 21.93
N ASP A 177 -8.92 -14.42 21.92
CA ASP A 177 -9.49 -13.15 21.43
C ASP A 177 -9.04 -11.95 22.24
N ARG A 178 -8.89 -12.09 23.57
CA ARG A 178 -8.37 -10.99 24.40
C ARG A 178 -6.93 -10.67 24.04
N ILE A 179 -6.11 -11.68 23.77
CA ILE A 179 -4.73 -11.49 23.33
C ILE A 179 -4.70 -10.84 21.94
N MET A 180 -5.55 -11.32 21.02
CA MET A 180 -5.65 -10.78 19.66
C MET A 180 -6.13 -9.33 19.67
N LEU A 181 -7.15 -9.00 20.46
CA LEU A 181 -7.66 -7.63 20.64
C LEU A 181 -6.56 -6.70 21.14
N LEU A 182 -5.91 -7.04 22.26
CA LEU A 182 -4.87 -6.20 22.84
C LEU A 182 -3.70 -6.02 21.87
N GLY A 183 -3.24 -7.11 21.25
CA GLY A 183 -2.19 -7.06 20.25
C GLY A 183 -2.55 -6.21 19.03
N SER A 184 -3.74 -6.42 18.46
CA SER A 184 -4.19 -5.66 17.29
C SER A 184 -4.42 -4.19 17.63
N LEU A 185 -4.94 -3.88 18.82
CA LEU A 185 -5.11 -2.49 19.26
C LEU A 185 -3.77 -1.77 19.40
N VAL A 186 -2.74 -2.42 19.92
CA VAL A 186 -1.39 -1.81 19.99
C VAL A 186 -0.89 -1.45 18.60
N VAL A 187 -1.01 -2.36 17.63
CA VAL A 187 -0.61 -2.12 16.24
C VAL A 187 -1.45 -1.00 15.61
N VAL A 188 -2.77 -1.07 15.75
CA VAL A 188 -3.71 -0.09 15.19
C VAL A 188 -3.53 1.28 15.80
N ILE A 189 -3.33 1.39 17.12
CA ILE A 189 -3.08 2.68 17.81
C ILE A 189 -1.75 3.28 17.34
N LEU A 190 -0.69 2.47 17.25
CA LEU A 190 0.62 2.93 16.78
C LEU A 190 0.51 3.48 15.36
N LEU A 191 -0.12 2.74 14.45
CA LEU A 191 -0.29 3.19 13.06
C LEU A 191 -1.24 4.39 12.96
N SER A 192 -2.35 4.40 13.70
CA SER A 192 -3.25 5.55 13.79
C SER A 192 -2.56 6.81 14.30
N TRP A 193 -1.59 6.67 15.22
CA TRP A 193 -0.75 7.77 15.67
C TRP A 193 0.15 8.28 14.55
N VAL A 194 0.81 7.38 13.80
CA VAL A 194 1.59 7.75 12.60
C VAL A 194 0.72 8.54 11.64
N PHE A 195 -0.49 8.04 11.32
CA PHE A 195 -1.40 8.69 10.37
C PHE A 195 -2.15 9.91 10.91
N SER A 196 -1.97 10.26 12.19
CA SER A 196 -2.77 11.29 12.87
C SER A 196 -4.29 11.11 12.69
N TRP A 197 -4.74 9.86 12.60
CA TRP A 197 -6.14 9.50 12.38
C TRP A 197 -6.52 8.29 13.22
N PHE A 198 -7.29 8.55 14.30
CA PHE A 198 -7.66 7.56 15.30
C PHE A 198 -8.98 6.81 15.02
N PHE A 199 -9.68 7.13 13.93
CA PHE A 199 -10.89 6.40 13.53
C PHE A 199 -10.68 4.89 13.39
N PRO A 200 -9.56 4.37 12.83
CA PRO A 200 -9.32 2.93 12.78
C PRO A 200 -9.33 2.23 14.14
N VAL A 201 -8.96 2.92 15.22
CA VAL A 201 -9.06 2.39 16.60
C VAL A 201 -10.53 2.19 16.98
N ILE A 202 -11.36 3.20 16.76
CA ILE A 202 -12.81 3.16 17.05
C ILE A 202 -13.48 2.09 16.20
N PHE A 203 -13.15 2.03 14.91
CA PHE A 203 -13.64 1.02 13.99
C PHE A 203 -13.27 -0.39 14.46
N THR A 204 -12.02 -0.60 14.87
CA THR A 204 -11.55 -1.90 15.40
C THR A 204 -12.31 -2.28 16.66
N LEU A 205 -12.48 -1.37 17.62
CA LEU A 205 -13.25 -1.63 18.84
C LEU A 205 -14.72 -1.98 18.55
N LEU A 206 -15.35 -1.27 17.62
CA LEU A 206 -16.72 -1.56 17.16
C LEU A 206 -16.82 -2.96 16.58
N ILE A 207 -15.93 -3.32 15.65
CA ILE A 207 -15.92 -4.64 15.01
C ILE A 207 -15.68 -5.76 16.03
N PHE A 208 -14.76 -5.58 16.98
CA PHE A 208 -14.57 -6.56 18.07
C PHE A 208 -15.80 -6.67 18.97
N GLY A 209 -16.48 -5.56 19.28
CA GLY A 209 -17.73 -5.56 20.03
C GLY A 209 -18.82 -6.39 19.32
N LEU A 210 -19.05 -6.13 18.04
CA LEU A 210 -20.00 -6.87 17.21
C LEU A 210 -19.60 -8.34 17.03
N TYR A 211 -18.30 -8.62 16.89
CA TYR A 211 -17.75 -9.97 16.84
C TYR A 211 -18.12 -10.78 18.10
N PHE A 212 -17.94 -10.20 19.30
CA PHE A 212 -18.27 -10.89 20.54
C PHE A 212 -19.77 -11.19 20.68
N LEU A 213 -20.64 -10.30 20.18
CA LEU A 213 -22.09 -10.52 20.16
C LEU A 213 -22.46 -11.67 19.21
N LEU A 214 -21.96 -11.65 17.97
CA LEU A 214 -22.26 -12.68 16.98
C LEU A 214 -21.70 -14.05 17.36
N LYS A 215 -20.52 -14.08 17.98
CA LYS A 215 -19.88 -15.31 18.45
C LYS A 215 -20.69 -16.03 19.52
N GLN A 216 -21.40 -15.29 20.38
CA GLN A 216 -22.25 -15.89 21.42
C GLN A 216 -23.56 -16.43 20.84
N SER A 217 -24.07 -15.81 19.77
CA SER A 217 -25.40 -16.11 19.24
C SER A 217 -25.44 -17.21 18.19
N ALA A 218 -24.35 -17.47 17.47
CA ALA A 218 -24.36 -18.35 16.30
C ALA A 218 -23.52 -19.62 16.47
N GLN A 219 -24.06 -20.77 16.07
CA GLN A 219 -23.41 -22.08 16.13
C GLN A 219 -22.22 -22.21 15.16
N ARG A 220 -22.22 -21.43 14.07
CA ARG A 220 -21.11 -21.29 13.10
C ARG A 220 -20.94 -19.81 12.71
N PRO A 221 -20.30 -19.00 13.57
CA PRO A 221 -20.33 -17.55 13.42
C PRO A 221 -19.40 -17.01 12.33
N ASP A 222 -18.55 -17.83 11.70
CA ASP A 222 -17.53 -17.38 10.73
C ASP A 222 -18.08 -16.49 9.60
N TRP A 223 -19.08 -16.97 8.87
CA TRP A 223 -19.68 -16.26 7.73
C TRP A 223 -20.49 -15.04 8.17
N PRO A 224 -21.34 -15.13 9.22
CA PRO A 224 -21.98 -13.95 9.81
C PRO A 224 -20.98 -12.87 10.24
N ILE A 225 -19.85 -13.24 10.84
CA ILE A 225 -18.79 -12.29 11.22
C ILE A 225 -18.20 -11.61 9.99
N ALA A 226 -17.80 -12.39 8.97
CA ALA A 226 -17.24 -11.82 7.75
C ALA A 226 -18.23 -10.89 7.03
N GLY A 227 -19.52 -11.29 6.97
CA GLY A 227 -20.60 -10.47 6.43
C GLY A 227 -20.82 -9.19 7.23
N MET A 228 -20.76 -9.24 8.56
CA MET A 228 -20.86 -8.07 9.43
C MET A 228 -19.70 -7.09 9.18
N VAL A 229 -18.46 -7.58 9.14
CA VAL A 229 -17.29 -6.73 8.83
C VAL A 229 -17.45 -6.10 7.45
N ALA A 230 -17.90 -6.87 6.46
CA ALA A 230 -18.12 -6.37 5.12
C ALA A 230 -19.19 -5.27 5.08
N ILE A 231 -20.34 -5.47 5.74
CA ILE A 231 -21.43 -4.48 5.79
C ILE A 231 -20.95 -3.17 6.42
N VAL A 232 -20.25 -3.24 7.57
CA VAL A 232 -19.75 -2.04 8.25
C VAL A 232 -18.71 -1.32 7.39
N THR A 233 -17.83 -2.07 6.72
CA THR A 233 -16.81 -1.50 5.82
C THR A 233 -17.45 -0.86 4.58
N VAL A 234 -18.44 -1.51 3.96
CA VAL A 234 -19.20 -0.97 2.82
C VAL A 234 -19.95 0.30 3.22
N ALA A 235 -20.58 0.31 4.40
CA ALA A 235 -21.24 1.51 4.91
C ALA A 235 -20.25 2.68 5.09
N PHE A 236 -19.04 2.41 5.59
CA PHE A 236 -17.98 3.41 5.72
C PHE A 236 -17.48 3.92 4.35
N MET A 237 -17.24 3.02 3.39
CA MET A 237 -16.86 3.41 2.03
C MET A 237 -17.95 4.23 1.34
N TRP A 238 -19.21 3.83 1.49
CA TRP A 238 -20.35 4.55 0.95
C TRP A 238 -20.45 5.95 1.54
N TYR A 239 -20.29 6.08 2.87
CA TYR A 239 -20.25 7.37 3.54
C TYR A 239 -19.14 8.25 2.96
N SER A 240 -17.92 7.72 2.84
CA SER A 240 -16.76 8.48 2.33
C SER A 240 -16.93 8.90 0.87
N TYR A 241 -17.56 8.04 0.06
CA TYR A 241 -17.90 8.35 -1.33
C TYR A 241 -18.99 9.44 -1.43
N ALA A 242 -19.98 9.44 -0.52
CA ALA A 242 -21.10 10.37 -0.57
C ALA A 242 -20.84 11.74 0.11
N TYR A 243 -19.98 11.79 1.14
CA TYR A 243 -19.83 12.96 2.03
C TYR A 243 -18.38 13.43 2.22
N LEU A 244 -17.47 13.03 1.34
CA LEU A 244 -16.01 13.21 1.45
C LEU A 244 -15.34 12.29 2.48
N PRO A 245 -14.02 12.07 2.35
CA PRO A 245 -13.24 11.32 3.34
C PRO A 245 -13.38 11.88 4.75
N THR A 246 -13.50 11.01 5.76
CA THR A 246 -13.54 11.44 7.17
C THR A 246 -12.25 12.12 7.62
N ARG A 247 -11.13 11.73 7.00
CA ARG A 247 -9.85 12.42 7.06
C ARG A 247 -9.40 12.65 5.64
N ASP A 248 -9.37 13.91 5.22
CA ASP A 248 -8.95 14.26 3.87
C ASP A 248 -7.43 14.44 3.83
N TYR A 249 -6.74 13.56 3.09
CA TYR A 249 -5.30 13.65 2.86
C TYR A 249 -4.95 14.27 1.52
N ARG A 250 -5.96 14.64 0.72
CA ARG A 250 -5.74 15.18 -0.61
C ARG A 250 -5.08 16.56 -0.51
N PRO A 251 -4.23 16.95 -1.47
CA PRO A 251 -3.60 18.27 -1.46
C PRO A 251 -4.60 19.42 -1.34
N TYR A 252 -5.72 19.36 -2.07
CA TYR A 252 -6.74 20.41 -2.10
C TYR A 252 -7.93 20.15 -1.15
N ALA A 253 -7.65 19.65 0.05
CA ALA A 253 -8.66 19.35 1.05
C ALA A 253 -9.40 20.61 1.56
N VAL A 254 -10.64 20.43 2.02
CA VAL A 254 -11.42 21.53 2.60
C VAL A 254 -10.76 22.01 3.89
N GLY A 255 -10.45 23.31 3.97
CA GLY A 255 -9.78 23.94 5.11
C GLY A 255 -8.31 24.26 4.87
N GLU A 256 -7.74 23.77 3.77
CA GLU A 256 -6.37 24.09 3.35
C GLU A 256 -6.30 25.41 2.56
N ASN A 257 -5.16 26.10 2.67
CA ASN A 257 -4.90 27.32 1.92
C ASN A 257 -3.99 27.02 0.71
N ILE A 258 -4.56 27.07 -0.48
CA ILE A 258 -3.86 26.77 -1.74
C ILE A 258 -2.62 27.65 -1.92
N LEU A 259 -2.72 28.96 -1.62
CA LEU A 259 -1.59 29.88 -1.77
C LEU A 259 -0.45 29.55 -0.81
N GLU A 260 -0.78 29.01 0.36
CA GLU A 260 0.21 28.59 1.34
C GLU A 260 0.87 27.27 0.96
N GLN A 261 0.09 26.30 0.45
CA GLN A 261 0.61 25.01 -0.01
C GLN A 261 1.45 25.09 -1.29
N MET A 262 1.27 26.15 -2.09
CA MET A 262 2.11 26.43 -3.26
C MET A 262 3.45 27.09 -2.90
N LYS A 263 3.65 27.52 -1.64
CA LYS A 263 4.93 28.10 -1.22
C LYS A 263 6.03 27.06 -1.30
N SER A 264 7.20 27.51 -1.72
CA SER A 264 8.43 26.71 -1.67
C SER A 264 8.78 26.32 -0.22
N ALA A 265 9.56 25.26 -0.05
CA ALA A 265 10.04 24.86 1.27
C ALA A 265 10.83 25.98 1.98
N GLU A 266 11.54 26.80 1.20
CA GLU A 266 12.25 27.99 1.68
C GLU A 266 11.28 29.04 2.26
N GLU A 267 10.17 29.31 1.58
CA GLU A 267 9.11 30.22 2.05
C GLU A 267 8.32 29.68 3.24
N LEU A 268 8.28 28.36 3.42
CA LEU A 268 7.64 27.68 4.54
C LEU A 268 8.58 27.46 5.73
N GLY A 269 9.87 27.75 5.58
CA GLY A 269 10.88 27.52 6.63
C GLY A 269 11.06 26.04 6.99
N ILE A 270 10.68 25.13 6.09
CA ILE A 270 10.82 23.68 6.24
C ILE A 270 11.99 23.20 5.37
N PRO A 271 12.68 22.11 5.76
CA PRO A 271 13.71 21.53 4.89
C PRO A 271 13.11 21.18 3.54
N ALA A 272 13.74 21.65 2.47
CA ALA A 272 13.33 21.30 1.11
C ALA A 272 13.43 19.78 0.90
N PRO A 273 12.52 19.19 0.13
CA PRO A 273 12.70 17.82 -0.32
C PRO A 273 14.03 17.72 -1.06
N GLU A 274 14.94 16.87 -0.56
CA GLU A 274 16.19 16.55 -1.25
C GLU A 274 15.86 15.61 -2.40
N TYR A 275 15.89 16.13 -3.63
CA TYR A 275 15.79 15.30 -4.83
C TYR A 275 17.11 14.58 -5.05
N VAL A 276 17.09 13.26 -5.02
CA VAL A 276 18.29 12.45 -5.28
C VAL A 276 18.18 11.87 -6.69
N TYR A 277 18.98 12.37 -7.61
CA TYR A 277 19.12 11.79 -8.95
C TYR A 277 19.95 10.51 -8.91
N ASP A 278 19.55 9.47 -9.63
CA ASP A 278 20.39 8.31 -9.89
C ASP A 278 21.23 8.57 -11.16
N TYR A 279 22.55 8.47 -11.03
CA TYR A 279 23.54 8.56 -12.11
C TYR A 279 23.93 7.16 -12.59
N THR A 280 23.82 6.91 -13.88
CA THR A 280 24.37 5.70 -14.51
C THR A 280 25.83 5.97 -14.85
N MET A 281 26.74 5.33 -14.12
CA MET A 281 28.19 5.42 -14.32
C MET A 281 28.66 4.24 -15.17
N VAL A 282 29.46 4.51 -16.18
CA VAL A 282 30.08 3.49 -17.05
C VAL A 282 31.58 3.59 -16.91
N ASN A 283 32.22 2.46 -16.61
CA ASN A 283 33.68 2.39 -16.59
C ASN A 283 34.21 2.37 -18.03
N GLU A 284 35.06 3.33 -18.40
CA GLU A 284 35.57 3.45 -19.77
C GLU A 284 36.56 2.33 -20.14
N ASP A 285 37.23 1.73 -19.15
CA ASP A 285 38.26 0.71 -19.36
C ASP A 285 37.66 -0.72 -19.41
N THR A 286 36.65 -0.99 -18.58
CA THR A 286 36.07 -2.34 -18.44
C THR A 286 34.68 -2.48 -19.07
N GLY A 287 34.00 -1.37 -19.37
CA GLY A 287 32.61 -1.35 -19.79
C GLY A 287 31.62 -1.75 -18.68
N GLU A 288 32.07 -1.81 -17.43
CA GLU A 288 31.23 -2.12 -16.28
C GLU A 288 30.28 -0.95 -15.97
N GLU A 289 29.00 -1.24 -15.77
CA GLU A 289 27.97 -0.23 -15.48
C GLU A 289 27.54 -0.32 -14.01
N MET A 290 27.38 0.82 -13.34
CA MET A 290 26.81 0.90 -12.01
C MET A 290 25.97 2.15 -11.82
N VAL A 291 24.91 2.05 -11.03
CA VAL A 291 24.04 3.18 -10.69
C VAL A 291 24.43 3.70 -9.32
N ILE A 292 24.73 4.99 -9.21
CA ILE A 292 25.01 5.67 -7.95
C ILE A 292 24.10 6.86 -7.76
N THR A 293 23.76 7.17 -6.52
CA THR A 293 22.94 8.33 -6.22
C THR A 293 23.74 9.62 -6.38
N SER A 294 23.07 10.73 -6.64
CA SER A 294 23.68 12.06 -6.73
C SER A 294 24.29 12.50 -5.41
N LYS A 295 23.76 12.00 -4.30
CA LYS A 295 24.35 12.14 -2.98
C LYS A 295 25.67 11.39 -2.88
N GLU A 296 25.72 10.11 -3.26
CA GLU A 296 26.97 9.33 -3.29
C GLU A 296 27.99 9.91 -4.27
N TYR A 297 27.54 10.37 -5.44
CA TYR A 297 28.38 11.06 -6.43
C TYR A 297 29.08 12.28 -5.80
N MET A 298 28.34 13.05 -4.99
CA MET A 298 28.83 14.22 -4.25
C MET A 298 29.72 13.89 -3.05
N ASP A 299 29.28 12.95 -2.21
CA ASP A 299 29.97 12.60 -0.96
C ASP A 299 31.29 11.85 -1.22
N GLU A 300 31.32 10.97 -2.22
CA GLU A 300 32.50 10.19 -2.59
C GLU A 300 33.32 10.79 -3.74
N LYS A 301 32.92 11.98 -4.22
CA LYS A 301 33.58 12.73 -5.28
C LYS A 301 33.84 11.94 -6.55
N TRP A 302 32.80 11.32 -7.09
CA TRP A 302 32.91 10.45 -8.26
C TRP A 302 33.46 11.14 -9.52
N TRP A 303 33.38 12.48 -9.62
CA TRP A 303 34.03 13.25 -10.70
C TRP A 303 35.57 13.19 -10.68
N GLU A 304 36.20 12.77 -9.58
CA GLU A 304 37.66 12.61 -9.49
C GLU A 304 38.14 11.27 -10.10
N ARG A 305 37.23 10.30 -10.25
CA ARG A 305 37.52 8.98 -10.84
C ARG A 305 37.40 9.06 -12.35
N LYS A 306 38.54 9.15 -13.03
CA LYS A 306 38.60 9.38 -14.49
C LYS A 306 38.13 8.19 -15.30
N GLU A 307 38.23 7.01 -14.72
CA GLU A 307 37.83 5.74 -15.30
C GLU A 307 36.30 5.57 -15.35
N TRP A 308 35.51 6.46 -14.74
CA TRP A 308 34.05 6.40 -14.74
C TRP A 308 33.42 7.64 -15.36
N ALA A 309 32.58 7.45 -16.37
CA ALA A 309 31.83 8.51 -17.05
C ALA A 309 30.33 8.39 -16.77
N ILE A 310 29.64 9.53 -16.67
CA ILE A 310 28.17 9.56 -16.60
C ILE A 310 27.61 9.30 -18.00
N ASP A 311 26.79 8.26 -18.13
CA ASP A 311 25.96 8.08 -19.32
C ASP A 311 24.77 9.04 -19.25
N LYS A 312 24.84 10.13 -20.03
CA LYS A 312 23.83 11.19 -20.04
C LYS A 312 22.51 10.77 -20.68
N GLU A 313 22.50 9.73 -21.51
CA GLU A 313 21.27 9.24 -22.15
C GLU A 313 20.49 8.31 -21.21
N ARG A 314 21.18 7.66 -20.26
CA ARG A 314 20.59 6.71 -19.29
C ARG A 314 20.52 7.23 -17.86
N THR A 315 20.83 8.50 -17.64
CA THR A 315 20.77 9.16 -16.32
C THR A 315 19.46 9.95 -16.23
N GLY A 316 18.59 9.70 -15.25
CA GLY A 316 17.34 10.46 -15.19
C GLY A 316 16.30 10.21 -14.09
N SER A 317 16.47 9.29 -13.14
CA SER A 317 15.46 9.14 -12.08
C SER A 317 15.80 9.96 -10.84
N ALA A 318 15.01 11.00 -10.56
CA ALA A 318 14.96 11.63 -9.24
C ALA A 318 14.06 10.80 -8.31
N ARG A 319 14.54 10.45 -7.12
CA ARG A 319 13.74 9.91 -6.01
C ARG A 319 13.54 10.96 -4.92
#